data_AF-W9V100-F1
#
_entry.id   AF-W9V100-F1
#
_cell.length_a   1.000
_cell.length_b   1.000
_cell.length_c   1.000
_cell.angle_alpha   90.00
_cell.angle_beta   90.00
_cell.angle_gamma   90.00
#
_symmetry.space_group_name_H-M   'P 1'
#
loop_
_entity.id
_entity.type
_entity.pdbx_description
1 polymer ?
#
loop_
_entity_poly.entity_id
_entity_poly.type
_entity_poly.pdbx_seq_one_letter_code
_entity_poly.pdbx_strand_id
1 'polypeptide(L)' 'MCGIVAANASVDSIDFLISGLKQLEYRGYDSAGLAVLGEREPQRFRALGRVAELEALTKHKKLRGL' A
#
# COMPACT_ATOMS: atom_id res chain seq x y z
N MET A 1 15.31 -7.44 -3.32
CA MET A 1 14.43 -8.54 -2.83
C MET A 1 13.01 -8.00 -2.85
N CYS A 2 11.97 -8.82 -3.05
CA CYS A 2 10.57 -8.33 -3.11
C CYS A 2 9.71 -8.96 -2.01
N GLY A 3 8.59 -8.31 -1.67
CA GLY A 3 7.56 -8.81 -0.77
C GLY A 3 6.18 -8.40 -1.25
N ILE A 4 5.19 -9.26 -1.06
CA ILE A 4 3.82 -9.04 -1.50
C ILE A 4 2.90 -9.29 -0.31
N VAL A 5 1.95 -8.36 -0.11
CA VAL A 5 0.83 -8.49 0.81
C VAL A 5 -0.44 -8.20 0.03
N ALA A 6 -1.47 -9.00 0.24
CA ALA A 6 -2.78 -8.82 -0.36
C ALA A 6 -3.86 -9.07 0.70
N ALA A 7 -5.00 -8.43 0.51
CA ALA A 7 -6.19 -8.60 1.33
C ALA A 7 -7.40 -8.70 0.39
N ASN A 8 -8.36 -9.52 0.78
CA ASN A 8 -9.70 -9.53 0.20
C ASN A 8 -10.66 -9.13 1.31
N ALA A 9 -11.11 -7.88 1.31
CA ALA A 9 -11.90 -7.30 2.38
C ALA A 9 -13.16 -6.63 1.80
N SER A 10 -14.18 -6.47 2.64
CA SER A 10 -15.38 -5.68 2.29
C SER A 10 -15.32 -4.27 2.90
N VAL A 11 -14.17 -3.91 3.45
CA VAL A 11 -13.89 -2.67 4.19
C VAL A 11 -12.51 -2.15 3.79
N ASP A 12 -12.23 -0.90 4.14
CA ASP A 12 -10.95 -0.26 3.79
C ASP A 12 -9.75 -1.08 4.27
N SER A 13 -8.92 -1.51 3.33
CA SER A 13 -7.78 -2.40 3.57
C SER A 13 -6.43 -1.69 3.50
N ILE A 14 -6.39 -0.38 3.24
CA ILE A 14 -5.14 0.35 3.02
C ILE A 14 -4.18 0.25 4.21
N ASP A 15 -4.64 0.52 5.43
CA ASP A 15 -3.78 0.48 6.62
C ASP A 15 -3.26 -0.94 6.91
N PHE A 16 -4.07 -1.96 6.63
CA PHE A 16 -3.67 -3.36 6.74
C PHE A 16 -2.56 -3.69 5.74
N LEU A 17 -2.74 -3.32 4.47
CA LEU A 17 -1.78 -3.57 3.41
C LEU A 17 -0.45 -2.84 3.69
N ILE A 18 -0.50 -1.59 4.12
CA ILE A 18 0.69 -0.81 4.51
C ILE A 18 1.40 -1.47 5.71
N SER A 19 0.66 -1.89 6.73
CA SER A 19 1.23 -2.55 7.90
C SER A 19 1.91 -3.88 7.54
N GLY A 20 1.30 -4.66 6.66
CA GLY A 20 1.91 -5.88 6.13
C GLY A 20 3.20 -5.60 5.34
N LEU A 21 3.21 -4.56 4.49
CA LEU A 21 4.42 -4.18 3.76
C LEU A 21 5.55 -3.76 4.71
N LYS A 22 5.25 -3.03 5.80
CA LYS A 22 6.24 -2.68 6.83
C LYS A 22 6.84 -3.93 7.49
N GLN A 23 6.03 -4.96 7.75
CA GLN A 23 6.54 -6.22 8.30
C GLN A 23 7.49 -6.96 7.35
N LEU A 24 7.40 -6.72 6.04
CA LEU A 24 8.30 -7.31 5.05
C LEU A 24 9.53 -6.42 4.76
N GLU A 25 9.55 -5.17 5.22
CA GLU A 25 10.58 -4.17 4.88
C GLU A 25 12.01 -4.56 5.29
N TYR A 26 12.16 -5.45 6.28
CA TYR A 26 13.44 -6.01 6.70
C TYR A 26 14.22 -6.70 5.55
N ARG A 27 13.54 -7.06 4.46
CA ARG A 27 14.12 -7.66 3.25
C ARG A 27 14.87 -6.66 2.35
N GLY A 28 14.74 -5.36 2.63
CA GLY A 28 15.39 -4.29 1.87
C GLY A 28 14.67 -4.00 0.54
N TYR A 29 13.87 -2.93 0.55
CA TYR A 29 13.16 -2.41 -0.63
C TYR A 29 13.70 -1.03 -1.02
N ASP A 30 13.89 -0.83 -2.31
CA ASP A 30 14.24 0.43 -2.96
C ASP A 30 13.00 1.22 -3.43
N SER A 31 11.83 0.56 -3.43
CA SER A 31 10.54 1.13 -3.77
C SER A 31 9.39 0.33 -3.15
N ALA A 32 8.23 0.97 -3.04
CA ALA A 32 7.00 0.31 -2.60
C ALA A 32 5.81 0.73 -3.46
N GLY A 33 4.81 -0.15 -3.56
CA GLY A 33 3.58 0.11 -4.31
C GLY A 33 2.36 -0.50 -3.66
N LEU A 34 1.20 0.12 -3.92
CA LEU A 34 -0.11 -0.31 -3.46
C LEU A 34 -1.09 -0.20 -4.63
N ALA A 35 -1.97 -1.19 -4.76
CA ALA A 35 -3.13 -1.10 -5.64
C ALA A 35 -4.36 -1.52 -4.85
N VAL A 36 -5.45 -0.77 -5.00
CA VAL A 36 -6.73 -1.03 -4.34
C VAL A 36 -7.87 -0.81 -5.32
N LEU A 37 -9.01 -1.46 -5.08
CA LEU A 37 -10.22 -1.15 -5.84
C LEU A 37 -10.86 0.09 -5.22
N GLY A 38 -10.88 1.18 -5.99
CA GLY A 38 -11.66 2.37 -5.63
C GLY A 38 -13.12 2.21 -6.04
N GLU A 39 -13.95 3.19 -5.68
CA GLU A 39 -15.40 3.14 -5.95
C GLU A 39 -15.76 3.06 -7.45
N ARG A 40 -14.91 3.58 -8.33
CA ARG A 40 -15.16 3.64 -9.78
C ARG A 40 -14.13 2.88 -10.61
N GLU A 41 -12.88 2.89 -10.17
CA GLU A 41 -11.76 2.30 -10.90
C GLU A 41 -10.65 1.84 -9.95
N PRO A 42 -9.80 0.88 -10.37
CA PRO A 42 -8.61 0.52 -9.62
C PRO A 42 -7.68 1.73 -9.48
N GLN A 43 -7.21 1.95 -8.26
CA GLN A 43 -6.25 3.00 -7.95
C GLN A 43 -4.90 2.39 -7.63
N ARG A 44 -3.83 3.02 -8.12
CA ARG A 44 -2.47 2.54 -7.95
C ARG A 44 -1.55 3.67 -7.48
N PHE A 45 -0.71 3.33 -6.51
CA PHE A 45 0.25 4.22 -5.89
C PHE A 45 1.63 3.56 -5.85
N ARG A 46 2.66 4.36 -6.10
CA ARG A 46 4.06 3.93 -6.06
C ARG A 46 4.89 5.05 -5.46
N ALA A 47 5.85 4.68 -4.62
CA ALA A 47 6.84 5.58 -4.07
C ALA A 47 8.22 4.95 -4.22
N LEU A 48 9.22 5.79 -4.52
CA LEU A 48 10.61 5.42 -4.38
C LEU A 48 10.99 5.45 -2.90
N GLY A 49 11.93 4.61 -2.50
CA GLY A 49 12.36 4.48 -1.10
C GLY A 49 11.50 3.52 -0.29
N ARG A 50 11.38 3.81 1.00
CA ARG A 50 10.79 2.92 2.02
C ARG A 50 9.26 2.96 2.00
N VAL A 51 8.64 1.99 2.68
CA VAL A 51 7.17 1.88 2.81
C VAL A 51 6.56 3.14 3.45
N ALA A 52 7.32 3.86 4.29
CA ALA A 52 6.91 5.15 4.86
C ALA A 52 6.59 6.23 3.80
N GLU A 53 7.31 6.25 2.68
CA GLU A 53 7.06 7.20 1.59
C GLU A 53 5.73 6.90 0.90
N LEU A 54 5.42 5.62 0.72
CA LEU A 54 4.13 5.17 0.19
C LEU A 54 2.98 5.51 1.16
N GLU A 55 3.17 5.31 2.47
CA GLU A 55 2.18 5.64 3.50
C GLU A 55 1.85 7.14 3.55
N ALA A 56 2.87 8.00 3.45
CA ALA A 56 2.65 9.44 3.37
C ALA A 56 1.77 9.79 2.15
N LEU A 57 2.08 9.18 1.01
CA LEU A 57 1.35 9.40 -0.24
C LEU A 57 -0.12 8.92 -0.18
N THR A 58 -0.40 7.81 0.51
CA THR A 58 -1.78 7.32 0.66
C THR A 58 -2.61 8.19 1.61
N LYS A 59 -2.02 8.68 2.72
CA LYS A 59 -2.71 9.57 3.68
C LYS A 59 -3.07 10.92 3.06
N HIS A 60 -2.19 11.50 2.25
CA HIS A 60 -2.45 12.79 1.59
C HIS A 60 -3.65 12.76 0.63
N LYS A 61 -3.95 11.61 0.04
CA LYS A 61 -5.05 11.47 -0.94
C LYS A 61 -6.40 11.09 -0.33
N LYS A 62 -6.53 10.95 1.01
CA LYS A 62 -7.77 10.52 1.71
C LYS A 62 -8.45 9.33 1.03
N LEU A 63 -7.68 8.27 0.81
CA LEU A 63 -8.13 7.11 0.05
C LEU A 63 -9.07 6.22 0.86
N ARG A 64 -9.96 5.54 0.16
CA ARG A 64 -10.71 4.39 0.64
C ARG A 64 -10.51 3.27 -0.37
N GLY A 65 -9.91 2.16 0.06
CA GLY A 65 -9.65 1.00 -0.79
C GLY A 65 -10.46 -0.20 -0.33
N LEU A 66 -11.53 -0.53 -1.05
CA LEU A 66 -12.28 -1.77 -0.83
C LEU A 66 -11.51 -2.97 -1.37
#